data_AF-A0A849BQR4-F1
#
_entry.id   AF-A0A849BQR4-F1
#
_cell.length_a   1.000
_cell.length_b   1.000
_cell.length_c   1.000
_cell.angle_alpha   90.00
_cell.angle_beta   90.00
_cell.angle_gamma   90.00
#
_symmetry.space_group_name_H-M   'P 1'
#
loop_
_entity.id
_entity.type
_entity.pdbx_description
1 polymer ?
#
loop_
_entity_poly.entity_id
_entity_poly.type
_entity_poly.pdbx_seq_one_letter_code
_entity_poly.pdbx_strand_id
1 'polypeptide(L)'
;MALIAVGSRALDAVGQGDLRPSLIAAVVGAHFLPFAWAFGEAMFFTLGGVVAGLGVVGLVLGALGLPAAAEAFAVLAGLAMIVVIVRYALGRRRRP
;
A
#
# COMPACT_ATOMS: atom_id res chain seq x y z
N MET A 1 4.30 9.93 6.83
CA MET A 1 3.94 9.69 8.25
C MET A 1 2.87 10.64 8.78
N ALA A 2 2.98 11.96 8.57
CA ALA A 2 1.91 12.91 8.95
C ALA A 2 0.53 12.54 8.35
N LEU A 3 0.49 12.09 7.09
CA LEU A 3 -0.73 11.63 6.42
C LEU A 3 -1.40 10.42 7.09
N ILE A 4 -0.62 9.46 7.58
CA ILE A 4 -1.16 8.29 8.30
C ILE A 4 -1.75 8.73 9.62
N ALA A 5 -1.06 9.60 10.38
CA ALA A 5 -1.54 10.10 11.66
C ALA A 5 -2.83 10.92 11.53
N VAL A 6 -2.90 11.81 10.53
CA VAL A 6 -4.09 12.63 10.26
C VAL A 6 -5.24 11.76 9.78
N GLY A 7 -5.01 10.88 8.81
CA GLY A 7 -6.06 10.00 8.29
C GLY A 7 -6.56 8.99 9.34
N SER A 8 -5.69 8.47 10.20
CA SER A 8 -6.10 7.57 11.29
C SER A 8 -6.99 8.28 12.30
N ARG A 9 -6.66 9.53 12.66
CA ARG A 9 -7.52 10.35 13.53
C ARG A 9 -8.86 10.70 12.87
N ALA A 10 -8.86 10.97 11.57
CA ALA A 10 -10.08 11.22 10.83
C ALA A 10 -10.99 9.98 10.80
N LEU A 11 -10.41 8.78 10.57
CA LEU A 11 -11.12 7.50 10.61
C LEU A 11 -11.69 7.20 12.00
N ASP A 12 -10.92 7.45 13.06
CA ASP A 12 -11.40 7.28 14.42
C ASP A 12 -12.55 8.24 14.74
N ALA A 13 -12.47 9.49 14.26
CA ALA A 13 -13.52 10.49 14.47
C ALA A 13 -14.85 10.15 13.80
N VAL A 14 -14.83 9.35 12.72
CA VAL A 14 -16.04 8.85 12.03
C VAL A 14 -16.40 7.41 12.41
N GLY A 15 -15.75 6.85 13.44
CA GLY A 15 -16.02 5.48 13.93
C GLY A 15 -15.58 4.36 12.98
N GLN A 16 -14.70 4.65 12.02
CA GLN A 16 -14.20 3.69 11.02
C GLN A 16 -12.71 3.35 11.24
N GLY A 17 -12.30 3.18 12.51
CA GLY A 17 -10.93 2.82 12.88
C GLY A 17 -10.41 1.55 12.18
N ASP A 18 -11.31 0.63 11.83
CA ASP A 18 -11.02 -0.64 11.15
C ASP A 18 -10.45 -0.45 9.72
N LEU A 19 -10.63 0.73 9.11
CA LEU A 19 -10.08 1.05 7.78
C LEU A 19 -8.60 1.44 7.82
N ARG A 20 -8.04 1.64 9.02
CA ARG A 20 -6.66 2.10 9.23
C ARG A 20 -5.61 1.24 8.51
N PRO A 21 -5.68 -0.10 8.46
CA PRO A 21 -4.69 -0.90 7.76
C PRO A 21 -4.63 -0.59 6.26
N SER A 22 -5.79 -0.42 5.61
CA SER A 22 -5.86 -0.05 4.19
C SER A 22 -5.37 1.37 3.92
N LEU A 23 -5.68 2.31 4.82
CA LEU A 23 -5.13 3.67 4.74
C LEU A 23 -3.59 3.64 4.81
N ILE A 24 -3.03 2.87 5.75
CA ILE A 24 -1.58 2.73 5.88
C ILE A 24 -1.00 2.14 4.59
N ALA A 25 -1.58 1.06 4.06
CA ALA A 25 -1.13 0.45 2.81
C ALA A 25 -1.16 1.44 1.62
N ALA A 26 -2.25 2.22 1.48
CA ALA A 26 -2.39 3.23 0.44
C ALA A 26 -1.30 4.31 0.56
N VAL A 27 -1.09 4.85 1.76
CA VAL A 27 -0.11 5.90 1.99
C VAL A 27 1.31 5.39 1.81
N VAL A 28 1.63 4.19 2.32
CA VAL A 28 2.95 3.55 2.15
C VAL A 28 3.23 3.30 0.67
N GLY A 29 2.27 2.74 -0.07
CA GLY A 29 2.36 2.57 -1.52
C GLY A 29 2.62 3.89 -2.25
N ALA A 30 1.87 4.94 -1.92
CA ALA A 30 2.02 6.26 -2.52
C ALA A 30 3.40 6.89 -2.25
N HIS A 31 4.03 6.61 -1.10
CA HIS A 31 5.37 7.11 -0.80
C HIS A 31 6.45 6.50 -1.71
N PHE A 32 6.22 5.35 -2.36
CA PHE A 32 7.18 4.77 -3.30
C PHE A 32 7.19 5.49 -4.67
N LEU A 33 6.13 6.21 -5.05
CA LEU A 33 6.06 6.94 -6.34
C LEU A 33 7.12 8.07 -6.44
N PRO A 34 7.31 8.92 -5.42
CA PRO A 34 8.39 9.91 -5.43
C PRO A 34 9.79 9.28 -5.59
N PHE A 35 10.05 8.15 -4.93
CA PHE A 35 11.30 7.41 -5.09
C PHE A 35 11.42 6.83 -6.50
N ALA A 36 10.35 6.27 -7.05
CA ALA A 36 10.34 5.75 -8.41
C ALA A 36 10.66 6.83 -9.44
N TRP A 37 10.10 8.03 -9.25
CA TRP A 37 10.37 9.18 -10.10
C TRP A 37 11.80 9.70 -9.95
N ALA A 38 12.29 9.84 -8.70
CA ALA A 38 13.62 10.38 -8.43
C ALA A 38 14.76 9.45 -8.87
N PHE A 39 14.56 8.13 -8.79
CA PHE A 39 15.59 7.13 -9.11
C PHE A 39 15.41 6.47 -10.48
N GLY A 40 14.28 6.70 -11.16
CA GLY A 40 14.00 6.12 -12.49
C GLY A 40 13.89 4.59 -12.51
N GLU A 41 13.78 3.93 -11.34
CA GLU A 41 13.79 2.47 -11.23
C GLU A 41 12.37 1.91 -11.34
N ALA A 42 12.14 1.10 -12.37
CA ALA A 42 10.84 0.50 -12.69
C ALA A 42 10.26 -0.38 -11.55
N MET A 43 11.13 -0.93 -10.69
CA MET A 43 10.72 -1.69 -9.51
C MET A 43 9.87 -0.83 -8.57
N PHE A 44 10.27 0.42 -8.30
CA PHE A 44 9.55 1.28 -7.37
C PHE A 44 8.20 1.73 -7.92
N PHE A 45 8.06 1.88 -9.25
CA PHE A 45 6.77 2.15 -9.89
C PHE A 45 5.81 0.97 -9.73
N THR A 46 6.30 -0.25 -9.98
CA THR A 46 5.50 -1.48 -9.83
C THR A 46 5.07 -1.67 -8.37
N LEU A 47 6.02 -1.54 -7.44
CA LEU A 47 5.78 -1.77 -6.02
C LEU A 47 4.85 -0.70 -5.44
N GLY A 48 5.12 0.57 -5.73
CA GLY A 48 4.27 1.68 -5.29
C GLY A 48 2.86 1.60 -5.86
N GLY A 49 2.73 1.36 -7.16
CA GLY A 49 1.42 1.27 -7.84
C GLY A 49 0.57 0.11 -7.32
N VAL A 50 1.14 -1.09 -7.16
CA VAL A 50 0.41 -2.26 -6.67
C VAL A 50 -0.02 -2.08 -5.22
N VAL A 51 0.90 -1.65 -4.35
CA VAL A 51 0.62 -1.49 -2.91
C VAL A 51 -0.37 -0.34 -2.67
N ALA A 52 -0.19 0.78 -3.37
CA ALA A 52 -1.12 1.92 -3.28
C ALA A 52 -2.50 1.53 -3.80
N GLY A 53 -2.56 0.87 -4.96
CA GLY A 53 -3.81 0.44 -5.57
C GLY A 53 -4.60 -0.51 -4.67
N LEU A 54 -3.93 -1.53 -4.10
CA LEU A 54 -4.57 -2.46 -3.17
C LEU A 54 -5.07 -1.75 -1.90
N GLY A 55 -4.28 -0.83 -1.34
CA GLY A 55 -4.69 -0.03 -0.19
C GLY A 55 -5.90 0.86 -0.47
N VAL A 56 -5.94 1.50 -1.65
CA VAL A 56 -7.09 2.33 -2.08
C VAL A 56 -8.33 1.47 -2.28
N VAL A 57 -8.21 0.32 -2.94
CA VAL A 57 -9.35 -0.60 -3.14
C VAL A 57 -9.89 -1.09 -1.80
N GLY A 58 -9.02 -1.49 -0.86
CA GLY A 58 -9.43 -1.90 0.48
C GLY A 58 -10.12 -0.78 1.26
N LEU A 59 -9.62 0.45 1.14
CA LEU A 59 -10.22 1.63 1.77
C LEU A 59 -11.61 1.93 1.21
N VAL A 60 -11.76 1.90 -0.12
CA VAL A 60 -13.04 2.16 -0.81
C VAL A 60 -14.07 1.07 -0.46
N LEU A 61 -13.70 -0.21 -0.55
CA LEU A 61 -14.60 -1.32 -0.21
C LEU A 61 -14.99 -1.29 1.27
N GLY A 62 -14.05 -0.99 2.16
CA GLY A 62 -14.34 -0.83 3.57
C GLY A 62 -15.28 0.34 3.85
N ALA A 63 -15.10 1.49 3.19
CA ALA A 63 -16.00 2.63 3.30
C ALA A 63 -17.41 2.36 2.72
N LEU A 64 -17.53 1.44 1.76
CA LEU A 64 -18.81 0.95 1.21
C LEU A 64 -19.53 -0.07 2.12
N GLY A 65 -19.02 -0.32 3.32
CA GLY A 65 -19.66 -1.20 4.31
C GLY A 65 -19.11 -2.63 4.37
N LEU A 66 -17.95 -2.90 3.74
CA LEU A 66 -17.26 -4.19 3.82
C LEU A 66 -15.98 -4.06 4.67
N PRO A 67 -16.05 -3.88 6.01
CA PRO A 67 -14.88 -3.58 6.83
C PRO A 67 -13.79 -4.65 6.73
N ALA A 68 -14.17 -5.94 6.62
CA ALA A 68 -13.23 -7.04 6.42
C ALA A 68 -12.41 -6.93 5.12
N ALA A 69 -12.91 -6.21 4.10
CA ALA A 69 -12.15 -5.96 2.89
C ALA A 69 -10.94 -5.05 3.15
N ALA A 70 -11.05 -4.08 4.07
CA ALA A 70 -9.94 -3.19 4.38
C ALA A 70 -8.74 -3.92 5.00
N GLU A 71 -9.00 -4.90 5.87
CA GLU A 71 -7.95 -5.75 6.43
C GLU A 71 -7.38 -6.71 5.39
N ALA A 72 -8.26 -7.40 4.64
CA ALA A 72 -7.85 -8.35 3.62
C ALA A 72 -6.95 -7.71 2.56
N PHE A 73 -7.32 -6.53 2.06
CA PHE A 73 -6.53 -5.81 1.07
C PHE A 73 -5.22 -5.25 1.63
N ALA A 74 -5.16 -4.89 2.91
CA ALA A 74 -3.91 -4.50 3.56
C ALA A 74 -2.94 -5.70 3.64
N VAL A 75 -3.44 -6.88 3.99
CA VAL A 75 -2.64 -8.13 3.99
C VAL A 75 -2.19 -8.48 2.57
N LEU A 76 -3.09 -8.40 1.58
CA LEU A 76 -2.76 -8.63 0.17
C LEU A 76 -1.70 -7.65 -0.32
N ALA A 77 -1.75 -6.38 0.10
CA ALA A 77 -0.73 -5.38 -0.25
C ALA A 77 0.64 -5.75 0.31
N GLY A 78 0.71 -6.22 1.57
CA GLY A 78 1.94 -6.74 2.18
C GLY A 78 2.49 -7.96 1.45
N LEU A 79 1.63 -8.93 1.13
CA LEU A 79 2.01 -10.12 0.36
C LEU A 79 2.50 -9.77 -1.04
N ALA A 80 1.81 -8.87 -1.74
CA ALA A 80 2.22 -8.39 -3.06
C ALA A 80 3.59 -7.70 -3.01
N MET A 81 3.84 -6.90 -1.98
CA MET A 81 5.14 -6.27 -1.75
C MET A 81 6.26 -7.32 -1.61
N ILE A 82 6.05 -8.34 -0.78
CA ILE A 82 7.01 -9.44 -0.59
C ILE A 82 7.25 -10.17 -1.92
N VAL A 83 6.20 -10.51 -2.66
CA VAL A 83 6.32 -11.20 -3.95
C VAL A 83 7.12 -10.37 -4.95
N VAL A 84 6.86 -9.06 -5.07
CA VAL A 84 7.61 -8.17 -5.96
C VAL A 84 9.09 -8.11 -5.56
N ILE A 85 9.38 -7.94 -4.27
CA ILE A 85 10.76 -7.90 -3.75
C ILE A 85 11.48 -9.23 -4.01
N VAL A 86 10.84 -10.37 -3.73
CA VAL A 86 11.41 -11.71 -3.95
C VAL A 86 11.66 -11.95 -5.43
N ARG A 87 10.68 -11.68 -6.31
CA ARG A 87 10.87 -11.81 -7.76
C ARG A 87 12.01 -10.97 -8.27
N TYR A 88 12.15 -9.75 -7.75
CA TYR A 88 13.24 -8.87 -8.11
C TYR A 88 14.60 -9.35 -7.58
N ALA A 89 14.67 -9.83 -6.33
CA ALA A 89 15.88 -10.41 -5.75
C ALA A 89 16.32 -11.68 -6.49
N LEU A 90 15.39 -12.55 -6.86
CA LEU A 90 15.63 -13.74 -7.67
C LEU A 90 16.03 -13.39 -9.11
N GLY A 91 15.43 -12.34 -9.68
CA GLY A 91 15.80 -11.79 -11.00
C GLY A 91 17.16 -11.11 -11.02
N ARG A 92 17.66 -10.64 -9.88
CA ARG A 92 18.98 -10.00 -9.73
C ARG A 92 20.14 -10.97 -9.50
N ARG A 93 19.98 -12.28 -9.73
CA ARG A 93 21.14 -13.20 -9.85
C ARG A 93 21.83 -13.18 -11.20
N ARG A 94 21.62 -12.15 -12.04
CA ARG A 94 22.45 -11.85 -13.23
C ARG A 94 22.37 -10.37 -13.57
N ARG A 95 23.41 -9.59 -13.24
CA ARG A 95 24.20 -8.77 -14.17
C ARG A 95 25.57 -8.46 -13.51
N PRO A 96 26.65 -8.46 -14.31
CA PRO A 96 28.05 -8.61 -13.88
C PRO A 96 28.61 -7.45 -13.05
#